data_AF-A0A1A9C744-F1
#
_entry.id   AF-A0A1A9C744-F1
#
_cell.length_a   1.000
_cell.length_b   1.000
_cell.length_c   1.000
_cell.angle_alpha   90.00
_cell.angle_beta   90.00
_cell.angle_gamma   90.00
#
_symmetry.space_group_name_H-M   'P 1'
#
loop_
_entity.id
_entity.type
_entity.pdbx_description
1 polymer ?
#
loop_
_entity_poly.entity_id
_entity_poly.type
_entity_poly.pdbx_seq_one_letter_code
_entity_poly.pdbx_strand_id
1 'polypeptide(L)'
;DMALPAPLRALAGPPPRRRVGQRAGAGGPGTLRRRLAGLADDEREAVLVELVRADVAAVLDYPSPDAVDTGRAFRDIGLNSLTAFALRNRLRETTGLRLPAALLFEVDTPGRLAAHLKEELQRL
;
A
#
# COMPACT_ATOMS: atom_id res chain seq x y z
N ASP A 1 54.46 -29.99 -21.00
CA ASP A 1 54.19 -30.43 -19.61
C ASP A 1 54.28 -29.27 -18.64
N MET A 2 53.33 -28.98 -17.76
CA MET A 2 52.01 -29.57 -17.48
C MET A 2 51.21 -28.53 -16.66
N ALA A 3 50.04 -28.18 -17.20
CA ALA A 3 48.79 -27.79 -16.55
C ALA A 3 48.78 -26.85 -15.31
N LEU A 4 48.17 -25.66 -15.50
CA LEU A 4 47.31 -25.05 -14.48
C LEU A 4 45.85 -25.14 -14.97
N PRO A 5 44.94 -25.85 -14.27
CA PRO A 5 43.53 -25.88 -14.63
C PRO A 5 42.79 -24.61 -14.19
N ALA A 6 41.88 -24.17 -15.06
CA ALA A 6 40.96 -23.06 -14.89
C ALA A 6 40.00 -23.25 -13.69
N PRO A 7 39.52 -22.17 -13.06
CA PRO A 7 38.52 -22.27 -12.01
C PRO A 7 37.17 -22.75 -12.56
N LEU A 8 36.53 -23.58 -11.73
CA LEU A 8 35.33 -24.35 -11.98
C LEU A 8 34.16 -23.51 -12.51
N ARG A 9 33.55 -24.02 -13.59
CA ARG A 9 32.26 -23.59 -14.11
C ARG A 9 31.14 -24.13 -13.23
N ALA A 10 30.25 -23.22 -12.83
CA ALA A 10 28.80 -23.35 -12.74
C ALA A 10 28.17 -24.44 -11.84
N LEU A 11 27.37 -24.00 -10.86
CA LEU A 11 26.11 -24.62 -10.45
C LEU A 11 25.37 -23.73 -9.43
N ALA A 12 24.47 -22.88 -9.92
CA ALA A 12 23.18 -22.56 -9.28
C ALA A 12 22.40 -21.65 -10.25
N GLY A 13 21.16 -22.04 -10.55
CA GLY A 13 20.39 -21.58 -11.70
C GLY A 13 20.01 -20.09 -11.70
N PRO A 14 19.34 -19.63 -12.77
CA PRO A 14 18.79 -18.29 -12.78
C PRO A 14 17.85 -18.13 -11.58
N PRO A 15 17.91 -17.02 -10.82
CA PRO A 15 16.93 -16.78 -9.78
C PRO A 15 15.54 -16.81 -10.42
N PRO A 16 14.53 -17.41 -9.76
CA PRO A 16 13.17 -17.41 -10.30
C PRO A 16 12.79 -15.97 -10.60
N ARG A 17 12.26 -15.76 -11.82
CA ARG A 17 11.71 -14.48 -12.25
C ARG A 17 10.80 -14.00 -11.14
N ARG A 18 11.31 -13.04 -10.37
CA ARG A 18 10.58 -12.39 -9.30
C ARG A 18 9.38 -11.79 -10.01
N ARG A 19 8.21 -12.42 -9.84
CA ARG A 19 6.94 -11.84 -10.26
C ARG A 19 6.99 -10.43 -9.70
N VAL A 20 6.93 -9.47 -10.61
CA VAL A 20 6.67 -8.08 -10.26
C VAL A 20 5.33 -8.13 -9.55
N GLY A 21 5.37 -8.32 -8.22
CA GLY A 21 4.38 -7.76 -7.34
C GLY A 21 4.38 -6.30 -7.75
N GLN A 22 3.36 -5.92 -8.50
CA GLN A 22 3.16 -4.55 -8.91
C GLN A 22 3.38 -3.74 -7.65
N ARG A 23 4.39 -2.87 -7.70
CA ARG A 23 4.57 -1.85 -6.68
C ARG A 23 3.29 -1.04 -6.70
N ALA A 24 2.31 -1.43 -5.90
CA ALA A 24 1.21 -0.59 -5.46
C ALA A 24 1.88 0.47 -4.57
N GLY A 25 2.49 1.47 -5.22
CA GLY A 25 3.38 2.41 -4.56
C GLY A 25 4.28 3.22 -5.50
N ALA A 26 4.04 3.23 -6.81
CA ALA A 26 4.76 4.11 -7.75
C ALA A 26 3.82 4.92 -8.66
N GLY A 27 2.55 5.03 -8.28
CA GLY A 27 1.62 5.94 -8.91
C GLY A 27 1.39 7.11 -7.97
N GLY A 28 2.00 8.26 -8.23
CA GLY A 28 1.66 9.49 -7.52
C GLY A 28 0.19 9.87 -7.71
N PRO A 29 -0.25 10.98 -7.09
CA PRO A 29 -1.66 11.37 -7.01
C PRO A 29 -2.39 11.40 -8.36
N GLY A 30 -1.74 11.91 -9.42
CA GLY A 30 -2.29 11.99 -10.77
C GLY A 30 -2.48 10.62 -11.44
N THR A 31 -1.69 9.62 -11.06
CA THR A 31 -1.82 8.24 -11.56
C THR A 31 -2.98 7.53 -10.88
N LEU A 32 -3.17 7.74 -9.57
CA LEU A 32 -4.31 7.20 -8.82
C LEU A 32 -5.64 7.76 -9.33
N ARG A 33 -5.75 9.09 -9.48
CA ARG A 33 -6.99 9.73 -9.97
C ARG A 33 -7.41 9.23 -11.35
N ARG A 34 -6.47 9.17 -12.29
CA ARG A 34 -6.73 8.66 -13.64
C ARG A 34 -7.16 7.20 -13.63
N ARG A 35 -6.55 6.37 -12.77
CA ARG A 35 -6.99 4.97 -12.60
C ARG A 35 -8.42 4.91 -12.09
N LEU A 36 -8.76 5.71 -11.07
CA LEU A 36 -10.09 5.71 -10.49
C LEU A 36 -11.15 6.24 -11.47
N ALA A 37 -10.85 7.24 -12.31
CA ALA A 37 -11.81 7.88 -13.20
C ALA A 37 -12.55 6.91 -14.15
N GLY A 38 -11.87 5.85 -14.61
CA GLY A 38 -12.43 4.87 -15.54
C GLY A 38 -13.14 3.67 -14.90
N LEU A 39 -13.22 3.61 -13.58
CA LEU A 39 -13.78 2.46 -12.84
C LEU A 39 -15.23 2.69 -12.42
N ALA A 40 -16.00 1.62 -12.21
CA ALA A 40 -17.28 1.69 -11.53
C ALA A 40 -17.11 2.06 -10.03
N ASP A 41 -18.19 2.45 -9.36
CA ASP A 41 -18.11 2.94 -7.97
C ASP A 41 -17.60 1.87 -6.97
N ASP A 42 -18.06 0.62 -7.14
CA ASP A 42 -17.61 -0.53 -6.33
C ASP A 42 -16.13 -0.87 -6.62
N GLU A 43 -15.70 -0.75 -7.87
CA GLU A 43 -14.30 -0.99 -8.26
C GLU A 43 -13.37 0.10 -7.73
N ARG A 44 -13.82 1.36 -7.72
CA ARG A 44 -13.09 2.47 -7.08
C ARG A 44 -12.89 2.21 -5.60
N GLU A 45 -13.93 1.73 -4.92
CA GLU A 45 -13.87 1.39 -3.51
C GLU A 45 -12.89 0.24 -3.24
N ALA A 46 -12.96 -0.85 -4.02
CA ALA A 46 -12.04 -1.96 -3.90
C ALA A 46 -10.57 -1.52 -4.08
N VAL A 47 -10.28 -0.64 -5.04
CA VAL A 47 -8.93 -0.10 -5.25
C VAL A 47 -8.46 0.73 -4.05
N LEU A 48 -9.35 1.51 -3.43
CA LEU A 48 -9.01 2.33 -2.27
C LEU A 48 -8.84 1.49 -1.01
N VAL A 49 -9.64 0.45 -0.81
CA VAL A 49 -9.46 -0.51 0.28
C VAL A 49 -8.10 -1.18 0.18
N GLU A 50 -7.70 -1.64 -1.00
CA GLU A 50 -6.40 -2.27 -1.21
C GLU A 50 -5.24 -1.28 -1.01
N LEU A 51 -5.42 -0.01 -1.39
CA LEU A 51 -4.44 1.03 -1.11
C LEU A 51 -4.26 1.25 0.40
N VAL A 52 -5.37 1.38 1.15
CA VAL A 52 -5.32 1.57 2.60
C VAL A 52 -4.68 0.36 3.27
N ARG A 53 -5.07 -0.86 2.89
CA ARG A 53 -4.46 -2.09 3.40
C ARG A 53 -2.97 -2.14 3.15
N ALA A 54 -2.51 -1.79 1.96
CA ALA A 54 -1.09 -1.77 1.62
C ALA A 54 -0.31 -0.74 2.45
N ASP A 55 -0.88 0.45 2.64
CA ASP A 55 -0.24 1.48 3.45
C ASP A 55 -0.20 1.12 4.93
N VAL A 56 -1.28 0.55 5.48
CA VAL A 56 -1.34 0.03 6.86
C VAL A 56 -0.35 -1.11 7.06
N ALA A 57 -0.35 -2.10 6.15
CA ALA A 57 0.51 -3.26 6.26
C ALA A 57 1.99 -2.86 6.30
N ALA A 58 2.41 -1.94 5.43
CA ALA A 58 3.80 -1.51 5.41
C ALA A 58 4.17 -0.52 6.55
N VAL A 59 3.21 0.13 7.19
CA VAL A 59 3.46 0.94 8.41
C VAL A 59 3.55 0.07 9.66
N LEU A 60 2.75 -0.98 9.74
CA LEU A 60 2.66 -1.88 10.89
C LEU A 60 3.45 -3.19 10.72
N ASP A 61 4.23 -3.31 9.65
CA ASP A 61 5.06 -4.47 9.29
C ASP A 61 4.29 -5.79 9.17
N TYR A 62 3.07 -5.73 8.62
CA TYR A 62 2.31 -6.93 8.26
C TYR A 62 2.92 -7.60 7.03
N PRO A 63 2.87 -8.95 6.94
CA PRO A 63 3.47 -9.70 5.83
C PRO A 63 2.76 -9.45 4.48
N SER A 64 1.49 -9.02 4.50
CA SER A 64 0.74 -8.67 3.30
C SER A 64 -0.41 -7.68 3.61
N PRO A 65 -0.91 -6.95 2.59
CA PRO A 65 -2.15 -6.16 2.70
C PRO A 65 -3.37 -6.99 3.11
N ASP A 66 -3.45 -8.24 2.64
CA ASP A 66 -4.57 -9.16 2.95
C ASP A 66 -4.67 -9.52 4.44
N ALA A 67 -3.55 -9.42 5.17
CA ALA A 67 -3.52 -9.65 6.61
C ALA A 67 -4.14 -8.48 7.43
N VAL A 68 -4.48 -7.37 6.77
CA VAL A 68 -5.16 -6.22 7.39
C VAL A 68 -6.68 -6.39 7.26
N ASP A 69 -7.33 -6.66 8.40
CA ASP A 69 -8.78 -6.68 8.51
C ASP A 69 -9.35 -5.26 8.40
N THR A 70 -10.25 -5.04 7.44
CA THR A 70 -10.85 -3.73 7.14
C THR A 70 -11.97 -3.34 8.10
N GLY A 71 -12.56 -4.31 8.81
CA GLY A 71 -13.59 -4.11 9.82
C GLY A 71 -13.02 -3.94 11.23
N ARG A 72 -11.77 -4.30 11.45
CA ARG A 72 -11.12 -4.20 12.77
C ARG A 72 -10.62 -2.78 13.04
N ALA A 73 -10.76 -2.33 14.28
CA ALA A 73 -10.34 -0.99 14.66
C ALA A 73 -8.82 -0.83 14.55
N PHE A 74 -8.36 0.35 14.15
CA PHE A 74 -6.95 0.70 14.02
C PHE A 74 -6.15 0.43 15.30
N ARG A 75 -6.73 0.75 16.47
CA ARG A 75 -6.12 0.46 17.78
C ARG A 75 -5.91 -1.04 18.00
N ASP A 76 -6.86 -1.86 17.56
CA ASP A 76 -6.81 -3.31 17.78
C ASP A 76 -5.83 -4.01 16.83
N ILE A 77 -5.47 -3.37 15.71
CA ILE A 77 -4.45 -3.87 14.76
C ILE A 77 -3.05 -3.26 15.02
N GLY A 78 -2.89 -2.42 16.05
CA GLY A 78 -1.60 -1.90 16.50
C GLY A 78 -1.27 -0.46 16.07
N LEU A 79 -2.23 0.29 15.50
CA LEU A 79 -2.02 1.71 15.21
C LEU A 79 -1.93 2.52 16.52
N ASN A 80 -0.92 3.38 16.58
CA ASN A 80 -0.61 4.29 17.68
C ASN A 80 -0.27 5.67 17.11
N SER A 81 0.05 6.65 17.95
CA SER A 81 0.30 8.03 17.51
C SER A 81 1.43 8.16 16.46
N LEU A 82 2.51 7.39 16.59
CA LEU A 82 3.64 7.43 15.66
C LEU A 82 3.28 6.77 14.33
N THR A 83 2.68 5.58 14.38
CA THR A 83 2.28 4.84 13.18
C THR A 83 1.11 5.52 12.46
N ALA A 84 0.21 6.18 13.19
CA ALA A 84 -0.84 7.02 12.62
C ALA A 84 -0.25 8.19 11.80
N PHE A 85 0.75 8.89 12.34
CA PHE A 85 1.42 9.96 11.60
C PHE A 85 2.10 9.45 10.32
N ALA A 86 2.78 8.29 10.40
CA ALA A 86 3.41 7.65 9.26
C ALA A 86 2.38 7.24 8.19
N LEU A 87 1.28 6.59 8.60
CA LEU A 87 0.17 6.21 7.72
C LEU A 87 -0.42 7.42 7.01
N ARG A 88 -0.73 8.49 7.75
CA ARG A 88 -1.25 9.73 7.18
C ARG A 88 -0.29 10.30 6.14
N ASN A 89 1.02 10.34 6.41
CA ASN A 89 1.97 10.88 5.45
C ASN A 89 2.06 10.04 4.17
N ARG A 90 2.08 8.71 4.28
CA ARG A 90 2.04 7.82 3.11
C ARG A 90 0.78 8.01 2.29
N LEU A 91 -0.39 8.10 2.94
CA LEU A 91 -1.64 8.38 2.26
C LEU A 91 -1.63 9.73 1.54
N ARG A 92 -1.03 10.77 2.13
CA ARG A 92 -0.87 12.07 1.46
C ARG A 92 0.03 11.96 0.23
N GLU A 93 1.10 11.16 0.28
CA GLU A 93 2.00 10.93 -0.84
C GLU A 93 1.33 10.16 -1.99
N THR A 94 0.55 9.13 -1.66
CA THR A 94 -0.12 8.26 -2.64
C THR A 94 -1.36 8.89 -3.24
N THR A 95 -2.17 9.58 -2.43
CA THR A 95 -3.45 10.17 -2.86
C THR A 95 -3.36 11.63 -3.27
N GLY A 96 -2.35 12.36 -2.78
CA GLY A 96 -2.21 13.81 -2.97
C GLY A 96 -3.21 14.64 -2.19
N LEU A 97 -4.00 14.02 -1.32
CA LEU A 97 -4.95 14.71 -0.46
C LEU A 97 -4.24 15.46 0.67
N ARG A 98 -4.86 16.53 1.15
CA ARG A 98 -4.48 17.17 2.41
C ARG A 98 -5.29 16.57 3.54
N LEU A 99 -4.77 15.50 4.13
CA LEU A 99 -5.45 14.80 5.22
C LEU A 99 -5.24 15.51 6.57
N PRO A 100 -6.32 15.91 7.27
CA PRO A 100 -6.22 16.49 8.62
C PRO A 100 -5.53 15.55 9.60
N ALA A 101 -4.87 16.10 10.62
CA ALA A 101 -4.25 15.29 11.67
C ALA A 101 -5.28 14.51 12.51
N ALA A 102 -6.50 15.05 12.65
CA ALA A 102 -7.59 14.44 13.39
C ALA A 102 -8.22 13.23 12.67
N LEU A 103 -8.01 13.07 11.36
CA LEU A 103 -8.74 12.09 10.54
C LEU A 103 -8.66 10.67 11.12
N LEU A 104 -7.46 10.20 11.48
CA LEU A 104 -7.26 8.84 12.00
C LEU A 104 -7.87 8.61 13.39
N PHE A 105 -8.33 9.67 14.05
CA PHE A 105 -9.13 9.58 15.29
C PHE A 105 -10.64 9.60 15.01
N GLU A 106 -11.07 10.05 13.82
CA GLU A 106 -12.48 10.07 13.39
C GLU A 106 -12.87 8.80 12.62
N VAL A 107 -11.90 8.18 11.92
CA VAL A 107 -12.10 6.90 11.24
C VAL A 107 -11.49 5.77 12.05
N ASP A 108 -12.35 4.91 12.59
CA ASP A 108 -11.90 3.83 13.47
C ASP A 108 -11.31 2.63 12.73
N THR A 109 -11.65 2.41 11.46
CA THR A 109 -11.28 1.20 10.70
C THR A 109 -10.67 1.50 9.33
N PRO A 110 -9.84 0.59 8.78
CA PRO A 110 -9.29 0.74 7.42
C PRO A 110 -10.38 0.88 6.33
N GLY A 111 -11.49 0.16 6.46
CA GLY A 111 -12.61 0.28 5.51
C GLY A 111 -13.25 1.67 5.53
N ARG A 112 -13.47 2.25 6.71
CA ARG A 112 -13.99 3.62 6.83
C ARG A 112 -13.03 4.67 6.30
N LEU A 113 -11.73 4.46 6.48
CA LEU A 113 -10.71 5.33 5.89
C LEU A 113 -10.76 5.28 4.36
N ALA A 114 -10.90 4.09 3.75
CA ALA A 114 -11.04 3.96 2.30
C ALA A 114 -12.27 4.69 1.76
N ALA A 115 -13.42 4.57 2.43
CA ALA A 115 -14.64 5.31 2.08
C ALA A 115 -14.44 6.83 2.18
N HIS A 116 -13.77 7.32 3.23
CA HIS A 116 -13.45 8.74 3.36
C HIS A 116 -12.55 9.25 2.22
N LEU A 117 -11.52 8.47 1.85
CA LEU A 117 -10.63 8.84 0.73
C LEU A 117 -11.39 8.88 -0.61
N LYS A 118 -12.37 8.00 -0.81
CA LYS A 118 -13.23 7.99 -1.99
C LYS A 118 -14.00 9.30 -2.12
N GLU A 119 -14.66 9.72 -1.04
CA GLU A 119 -15.40 10.99 -1.01
C GLU A 119 -14.50 12.19 -1.29
N GLU A 120 -13.34 12.26 -0.63
CA GLU A 120 -12.39 13.37 -0.82
C GLU A 120 -11.83 13.43 -2.24
N LEU A 121 -11.59 12.28 -2.89
CA LEU A 121 -11.12 12.23 -4.27
C LEU A 121 -12.21 12.57 -5.30
N GLN A 122 -13.49 12.42 -4.95
CA GLN A 122 -14.62 12.83 -5.78
C GLN A 122 -14.93 14.32 -5.69
N ARG A 123 -14.52 14.98 -4.60
CA ARG A 123 -14.72 16.43 -4.38
C ARG A 123 -13.72 17.31 -5.14
N LEU A 124 -12.66 16.73 -5.71
CA LEU A 124 -11.55 17.41 -6.38
C LEU A 124 -11.64 17.33 -7.90
#